data_AF-A0A3L8D498-F1
#
_entry.id   AF-A0A3L8D498-F1
#
_cell.length_a   1.000
_cell.length_b   1.000
_cell.length_c   1.000
_cell.angle_alpha   90.00
_cell.angle_beta   90.00
_cell.angle_gamma   90.00
#
_symmetry.space_group_name_H-M   'P 1'
#
loop_
_entity.id
_entity.type
_entity.pdbx_description
1 polymer ?
#
loop_
_entity_poly.entity_id
_entity_poly.type
_entity_poly.pdbx_seq_one_letter_code
_entity_poly.pdbx_strand_id
1 'polypeptide(L)'
;MKEYADLGHMIRASPSPRSVFLPHYGVLRESSVTTKLRVVFNGSSPTSSQVSLNDCLHVGPKLQQEIDLILMRWRVHAYVFIADMEKMYRQILVYEDDRNFQRILWSESGPPDEYQLGTVTYGLTCASFLALRVLLQLAEDEEDRFPLAAIILRISAYVDDILSGTDTPQRAREKAIQLTQLLMAGGFKLQKWSANELSIIADLSDVADADHLLREFDSEARTLGLAWHPASDTFRFRIRSFDLSERIPIQQQDLYTLPHESFLYIEGKFTVQNRPDGTISRLGNNCVAFMFDEICYELDGVEIDRNRNVGITSTLKNYTTLSLDRALILTNAGWDIAYQRVVEGDFIFCMPLNMLLSFCEDYKRVVINARHELILIRSRNDNNCVQVDGAAQPRIDIFKIQWRMPHVLLDEVTKLSMLRTLESGRYLSMGFRSWDLYEYPLLQSTTKHSWAIKTAPQLEKPRYVIFALQTG
;
A
#
# COMPACT_ATOMS: atom_id res chain seq x y z
N MET A 1 -7.70 -11.71 -22.75
CA MET A 1 -8.68 -11.41 -23.81
C MET A 1 -9.35 -12.66 -24.37
N LYS A 2 -8.62 -13.70 -24.78
CA LYS A 2 -9.25 -14.98 -25.21
C LYS A 2 -10.31 -15.52 -24.24
N GLU A 3 -9.99 -15.59 -22.94
CA GLU A 3 -10.95 -15.98 -21.88
C GLU A 3 -12.22 -15.08 -21.83
N TYR A 4 -12.12 -13.79 -22.20
CA TYR A 4 -13.30 -12.92 -22.27
C TYR A 4 -14.22 -13.32 -23.43
N ALA A 5 -13.67 -13.70 -24.59
CA ALA A 5 -14.46 -14.18 -25.71
C ALA A 5 -15.05 -15.56 -25.43
N ASP A 6 -14.25 -16.49 -24.89
CA ASP A 6 -14.67 -17.87 -24.61
C ASP A 6 -15.84 -17.92 -23.61
N LEU A 7 -15.87 -16.98 -22.65
CA LEU A 7 -16.96 -16.84 -21.68
C LEU A 7 -18.10 -15.94 -22.16
N GLY A 8 -18.05 -15.41 -23.38
CA GLY A 8 -19.07 -14.50 -23.92
C GLY A 8 -19.11 -13.12 -23.27
N HIS A 9 -18.10 -12.75 -22.49
CA HIS A 9 -18.01 -11.44 -21.82
C HIS A 9 -17.56 -10.32 -22.75
N MET A 10 -17.04 -10.65 -23.93
CA MET A 10 -16.79 -9.70 -25.01
C MET A 10 -17.30 -10.26 -26.33
N ILE A 11 -17.86 -9.41 -27.16
CA ILE A 11 -18.35 -9.76 -28.49
C ILE A 11 -17.89 -8.72 -29.51
N ARG A 12 -17.74 -9.13 -30.77
CA ARG A 12 -17.34 -8.23 -31.85
C ARG A 12 -18.37 -7.09 -31.98
N ALA A 13 -17.89 -5.86 -32.04
CA ALA A 13 -18.78 -4.70 -32.09
C ALA A 13 -19.38 -4.52 -33.49
N SER A 14 -20.64 -4.09 -33.55
CA SER A 14 -21.25 -3.58 -34.79
C SER A 14 -20.98 -2.07 -34.92
N PRO A 15 -21.04 -1.47 -36.12
CA PRO A 15 -20.91 -0.02 -36.25
C PRO A 15 -21.95 0.72 -35.39
N SER A 16 -21.52 1.70 -34.60
CA SER A 16 -22.41 2.56 -33.81
C SER A 16 -21.97 4.01 -33.90
N PRO A 17 -22.90 4.98 -34.05
CA PRO A 17 -22.58 6.40 -34.02
C PRO A 17 -22.25 6.92 -32.61
N ARG A 18 -22.58 6.14 -31.56
CA ARG A 18 -22.29 6.47 -30.17
C ARG A 18 -21.49 5.35 -29.56
N SER A 19 -20.21 5.58 -29.33
CA SER A 19 -19.32 4.61 -28.72
C SER A 19 -18.19 5.27 -27.94
N VAL A 20 -17.68 4.56 -26.94
CA VAL A 20 -16.50 4.93 -26.18
C VAL A 20 -15.54 3.75 -26.16
N PHE A 21 -14.28 4.02 -26.47
CA PHE A 21 -13.21 3.03 -26.43
C PHE A 21 -12.43 3.18 -25.13
N LEU A 22 -12.33 2.11 -24.37
CA LEU A 22 -11.58 2.02 -23.12
C LEU A 22 -10.16 1.54 -23.43
N PRO A 23 -9.13 2.37 -23.17
CA PRO A 23 -7.76 1.88 -23.15
C PRO A 23 -7.62 0.78 -22.11
N HIS A 24 -6.81 -0.22 -22.41
CA HIS A 24 -6.59 -1.34 -21.49
C HIS A 24 -5.16 -1.84 -21.53
N TYR A 25 -4.71 -2.38 -20.41
CA TYR A 25 -3.37 -2.95 -20.26
C TYR A 25 -3.37 -4.13 -19.28
N GLY A 26 -2.39 -5.02 -19.44
CA GLY A 26 -2.21 -6.15 -18.55
C GLY A 26 -1.41 -5.79 -17.30
N VAL A 27 -1.89 -6.19 -16.13
CA VAL A 27 -1.16 -6.14 -14.87
C VAL A 27 -0.81 -7.56 -14.45
N LEU A 28 0.48 -7.86 -14.39
CA LEU A 28 0.98 -9.15 -13.95
C LEU A 28 1.05 -9.18 -12.41
N ARG A 29 0.39 -10.17 -11.80
CA ARG A 29 0.53 -10.54 -10.38
C ARG A 29 1.06 -11.96 -10.30
N GLU A 30 2.38 -12.09 -10.29
CA GLU A 30 3.05 -13.41 -10.26
C GLU A 30 2.68 -14.24 -9.02
N SER A 31 2.33 -13.59 -7.91
CA SER A 31 1.88 -14.22 -6.67
C SER A 31 0.43 -14.72 -6.68
N SER A 32 -0.34 -14.41 -7.73
CA SER A 32 -1.73 -14.86 -7.89
C SER A 32 -1.76 -16.29 -8.43
N VAL A 33 -2.35 -17.21 -7.66
CA VAL A 33 -2.47 -18.63 -8.06
C VAL A 33 -3.46 -18.80 -9.21
N THR A 34 -4.60 -18.09 -9.19
CA THR A 34 -5.71 -18.30 -10.14
C THR A 34 -5.67 -17.40 -11.36
N THR A 35 -5.16 -16.16 -11.25
CA THR A 35 -5.13 -15.20 -12.38
C THR A 35 -3.87 -14.37 -12.32
N LYS A 36 -2.82 -14.84 -12.99
CA LYS A 36 -1.51 -14.18 -13.05
C LYS A 36 -1.53 -12.87 -13.84
N LEU A 37 -2.42 -12.72 -14.83
CA LEU A 37 -2.55 -11.52 -15.64
C LEU A 37 -3.98 -10.98 -15.56
N ARG A 38 -4.16 -9.76 -15.04
CA ARG A 38 -5.45 -9.06 -15.00
C ARG A 38 -5.46 -7.94 -16.04
N VAL A 39 -6.57 -7.75 -16.77
CA VAL A 39 -6.68 -6.72 -17.80
C VAL A 39 -7.37 -5.49 -17.22
N VAL A 40 -6.66 -4.39 -17.00
CA VAL A 40 -7.26 -3.16 -16.46
C VAL A 40 -7.82 -2.33 -17.60
N PHE A 41 -9.07 -1.88 -17.46
CA PHE A 41 -9.71 -0.96 -18.40
C PHE A 41 -9.75 0.44 -17.78
N ASN A 42 -9.45 1.47 -18.56
CA ASN A 42 -9.36 2.85 -18.07
C ASN A 42 -10.57 3.68 -18.49
N GLY A 43 -11.54 3.84 -17.58
CA GLY A 43 -12.70 4.72 -17.79
C GLY A 43 -12.41 6.21 -17.62
N SER A 44 -11.23 6.57 -17.11
CA SER A 44 -10.81 7.95 -16.84
C SER A 44 -9.97 8.56 -17.95
N SER A 45 -9.71 7.82 -19.03
CA SER A 45 -9.04 8.39 -20.20
C SER A 45 -9.96 9.41 -20.91
N PRO A 46 -9.49 10.65 -21.17
CA PRO A 46 -10.27 11.63 -21.92
C PRO A 46 -10.61 11.12 -23.31
N THR A 47 -11.85 11.34 -23.74
CA THR A 47 -12.30 11.04 -25.09
C THR A 47 -12.04 12.22 -26.04
N SER A 48 -12.49 12.12 -27.29
CA SER A 48 -12.40 13.23 -28.27
C SER A 48 -13.07 14.53 -27.79
N SER A 49 -14.01 14.46 -26.86
CA SER A 49 -14.67 15.62 -26.25
C SER A 49 -13.93 16.17 -25.02
N GLN A 50 -12.73 15.69 -24.70
CA GLN A 50 -11.94 16.05 -23.49
C GLN A 50 -12.60 15.69 -22.17
N VAL A 51 -13.64 14.84 -22.20
CA VAL A 51 -14.34 14.31 -21.03
C VAL A 51 -14.18 12.79 -21.03
N SER A 52 -13.93 12.19 -19.86
CA SER A 52 -13.82 10.74 -19.71
C SER A 52 -15.20 10.09 -19.52
N LEU A 53 -15.28 8.77 -19.70
CA LEU A 53 -16.55 8.06 -19.44
C LEU A 53 -16.94 8.17 -17.97
N ASN A 54 -15.95 8.09 -17.07
CA ASN A 54 -16.17 8.18 -15.63
C ASN A 54 -16.76 9.52 -15.17
N ASP A 55 -16.47 10.61 -15.87
CA ASP A 55 -17.06 11.93 -15.59
C ASP A 55 -18.56 11.98 -15.96
N CYS A 56 -19.00 11.12 -16.88
CA CYS A 56 -20.39 11.04 -17.32
C CYS A 56 -21.22 9.99 -16.57
N LEU A 57 -20.57 9.06 -15.87
CA LEU A 57 -21.25 7.97 -15.16
C LEU A 57 -21.69 8.39 -13.76
N HIS A 58 -22.90 8.00 -13.38
CA HIS A 58 -23.35 8.12 -12.00
C HIS A 58 -22.71 7.04 -11.13
N VAL A 59 -21.87 7.47 -10.17
CA VAL A 59 -21.16 6.57 -9.22
C VAL A 59 -22.14 5.70 -8.41
N GLY A 60 -23.30 6.26 -8.06
CA GLY A 60 -24.24 5.66 -7.11
C GLY A 60 -23.82 5.87 -5.65
N PRO A 61 -24.71 5.57 -4.68
CA PRO A 61 -24.39 5.65 -3.26
C PRO A 61 -23.37 4.61 -2.83
N LYS A 62 -22.60 4.92 -1.78
CA LYS A 62 -21.67 3.95 -1.16
C LYS A 62 -22.48 2.85 -0.44
N LEU A 63 -22.48 1.65 -1.01
CA LEU A 63 -23.09 0.44 -0.41
C LEU A 63 -22.07 -0.43 0.32
N GLN A 64 -20.78 -0.13 0.18
CA GLN A 64 -19.69 -0.91 0.74
C GLN A 64 -19.66 -0.78 2.27
N GLN A 65 -19.66 -1.94 2.93
CA GLN A 65 -19.53 -2.04 4.39
C GLN A 65 -18.09 -1.74 4.81
N GLU A 66 -17.93 -1.23 6.03
CA GLU A 66 -16.61 -0.97 6.61
C GLU A 66 -15.91 -2.30 6.97
N ILE A 67 -14.64 -2.42 6.60
CA ILE A 67 -13.83 -3.65 6.74
C ILE A 67 -13.73 -4.09 8.19
N ASP A 68 -13.54 -3.13 9.10
CA ASP A 68 -13.41 -3.37 10.54
C ASP A 68 -14.69 -3.97 11.13
N LEU A 69 -15.88 -3.50 10.70
CA LEU A 69 -17.16 -4.06 11.12
C LEU A 69 -17.34 -5.50 10.64
N ILE A 70 -16.98 -5.81 9.39
CA ILE A 70 -17.05 -7.19 8.86
C ILE A 70 -16.12 -8.10 9.66
N LEU A 71 -14.88 -7.68 9.87
CA LEU A 71 -13.90 -8.46 10.63
C LEU A 71 -14.35 -8.67 12.08
N MET A 72 -14.88 -7.64 12.75
CA MET A 72 -15.40 -7.78 14.12
C MET A 72 -16.56 -8.77 14.20
N ARG A 73 -17.56 -8.69 13.29
CA ARG A 73 -18.68 -9.65 13.24
C ARG A 73 -18.20 -11.07 12.95
N TRP A 74 -17.20 -11.20 12.09
CA TRP A 74 -16.62 -12.50 11.78
C TRP A 74 -15.90 -13.08 13.01
N ARG A 75 -15.14 -12.26 13.75
CA ARG A 75 -14.35 -12.68 14.92
C ARG A 75 -15.14 -12.99 16.19
N VAL A 76 -16.41 -12.60 16.29
CA VAL A 76 -17.23 -12.97 17.46
C VAL A 76 -17.70 -14.43 17.43
N HIS A 77 -17.58 -15.11 16.30
CA HIS A 77 -18.06 -16.48 16.11
C HIS A 77 -17.00 -17.52 16.43
N ALA A 78 -17.41 -18.62 17.08
CA ALA A 78 -16.52 -19.74 17.38
C ALA A 78 -16.16 -20.58 16.14
N TYR A 79 -17.07 -20.65 15.17
CA TYR A 79 -16.92 -21.41 13.92
C TYR A 79 -17.11 -20.49 12.73
N VAL A 80 -16.07 -20.36 11.93
CA VAL A 80 -15.98 -19.36 10.87
C VAL A 80 -15.55 -19.97 9.55
N PHE A 81 -16.01 -19.35 8.47
CA PHE A 81 -15.57 -19.63 7.12
C PHE A 81 -15.37 -18.36 6.31
N ILE A 82 -14.57 -18.48 5.26
CA ILE A 82 -14.37 -17.47 4.23
C ILE A 82 -14.53 -18.10 2.85
N ALA A 83 -14.94 -17.29 1.87
CA ALA A 83 -15.03 -17.67 0.46
C ALA A 83 -14.82 -16.45 -0.45
N ASP A 84 -14.50 -16.71 -1.71
CA ASP A 84 -14.27 -15.72 -2.77
C ASP A 84 -15.28 -15.93 -3.91
N MET A 85 -15.88 -14.85 -4.42
CA MET A 85 -16.75 -14.88 -5.59
C MET A 85 -15.93 -14.83 -6.88
N GLU A 86 -15.95 -15.93 -7.64
CA GLU A 86 -15.17 -16.05 -8.86
C GLU A 86 -15.60 -15.01 -9.90
N LYS A 87 -14.69 -14.07 -10.20
CA LYS A 87 -14.87 -13.06 -11.25
C LYS A 87 -16.17 -12.25 -11.05
N MET A 88 -16.52 -11.92 -9.81
CA MET A 88 -17.79 -11.26 -9.41
C MET A 88 -18.34 -10.26 -10.44
N TYR A 89 -17.59 -9.22 -10.80
CA TYR A 89 -18.04 -8.19 -11.77
C TYR A 89 -18.43 -8.76 -13.14
N ARG A 90 -17.71 -9.80 -13.59
CA ARG A 90 -17.93 -10.43 -14.90
C ARG A 90 -19.17 -11.31 -14.93
N GLN A 91 -19.79 -11.61 -13.79
CA GLN A 91 -21.07 -12.34 -13.74
C GLN A 91 -22.28 -11.42 -13.97
N ILE A 92 -22.05 -10.10 -14.02
CA ILE A 92 -23.12 -9.11 -14.14
C ILE A 92 -23.16 -8.55 -15.54
N LEU A 93 -24.25 -8.79 -16.25
CA LEU A 93 -24.45 -8.27 -17.60
C LEU A 93 -24.75 -6.77 -17.56
N VAL A 94 -24.15 -6.05 -18.50
CA VAL A 94 -24.51 -4.66 -18.81
C VAL A 94 -25.65 -4.65 -19.82
N TYR A 95 -26.58 -3.72 -19.63
CA TYR A 95 -27.72 -3.51 -20.50
C TYR A 95 -27.26 -3.27 -21.94
N GLU A 96 -27.97 -3.84 -22.91
CA GLU A 96 -27.46 -3.97 -24.28
C GLU A 96 -27.13 -2.64 -24.94
N ASP A 97 -27.94 -1.60 -24.69
CA ASP A 97 -27.74 -0.26 -25.24
C ASP A 97 -26.48 0.43 -24.67
N ASP A 98 -26.06 0.05 -23.46
CA ASP A 98 -24.92 0.65 -22.77
C ASP A 98 -23.58 -0.02 -23.10
N ARG A 99 -23.60 -1.22 -23.70
CA ARG A 99 -22.38 -1.97 -24.07
C ARG A 99 -21.49 -1.19 -25.05
N ASN A 100 -22.09 -0.31 -25.86
CA ASN A 100 -21.36 0.54 -26.79
C ASN A 100 -20.45 1.57 -26.11
N PHE A 101 -20.67 1.87 -24.82
CA PHE A 101 -19.79 2.73 -24.03
C PHE A 101 -18.63 1.97 -23.39
N GLN A 102 -18.59 0.65 -23.54
CA GLN A 102 -17.50 -0.22 -23.07
C GLN A 102 -16.80 -0.93 -24.24
N ARG A 103 -16.42 -0.19 -25.29
CA ARG A 103 -15.67 -0.79 -26.42
C ARG A 103 -14.18 -0.86 -26.16
N ILE A 104 -13.52 -1.75 -26.86
CA ILE A 104 -12.07 -1.92 -26.86
C ILE A 104 -11.56 -2.26 -28.26
N LEU A 105 -10.27 -2.03 -28.47
CA LEU A 105 -9.55 -2.45 -29.66
C LEU A 105 -8.64 -3.61 -29.31
N TRP A 106 -8.82 -4.78 -29.93
CA TRP A 106 -8.02 -5.97 -29.61
C TRP A 106 -7.68 -6.79 -30.85
N SER A 107 -6.45 -7.34 -30.89
CA SER A 107 -6.05 -8.36 -31.85
C SER A 107 -5.01 -9.29 -31.22
N GLU A 108 -5.04 -10.57 -31.61
CA GLU A 108 -4.00 -11.53 -31.26
C GLU A 108 -2.75 -11.36 -32.13
N SER A 109 -2.95 -10.99 -33.41
CA SER A 109 -1.88 -10.68 -34.35
C SER A 109 -2.42 -9.81 -35.49
N GLY A 110 -1.76 -8.68 -35.77
CA GLY A 110 -2.13 -7.77 -36.86
C GLY A 110 -3.00 -6.58 -36.40
N PRO A 111 -3.80 -5.97 -37.30
CA PRO A 111 -4.61 -4.80 -36.96
C PRO A 111 -5.70 -5.16 -35.94
N PRO A 112 -6.02 -4.25 -34.99
CA PRO A 112 -7.04 -4.47 -33.97
C PRO A 112 -8.46 -4.46 -34.56
N ASP A 113 -9.29 -5.38 -34.07
CA ASP A 113 -10.74 -5.37 -34.26
C ASP A 113 -11.43 -4.65 -33.09
N GLU A 114 -12.66 -4.17 -33.32
CA GLU A 114 -13.51 -3.60 -32.28
C GLU A 114 -14.32 -4.67 -31.54
N TYR A 115 -14.29 -4.63 -30.21
CA TYR A 115 -15.13 -5.46 -29.35
C TYR A 115 -15.89 -4.59 -28.36
N GLN A 116 -17.05 -5.06 -27.92
CA GLN A 116 -17.80 -4.50 -26.81
C GLN A 116 -17.79 -5.46 -25.62
N LEU A 117 -17.58 -4.92 -24.42
CA LEU A 117 -17.65 -5.67 -23.17
C LEU A 117 -19.11 -5.80 -22.73
N GLY A 118 -19.56 -7.04 -22.51
CA GLY A 118 -20.94 -7.36 -22.16
C GLY A 118 -21.24 -7.33 -20.67
N THR A 119 -20.22 -7.23 -19.83
CA THR A 119 -20.33 -7.35 -18.37
C THR A 119 -19.84 -6.09 -17.65
N VAL A 120 -20.19 -5.95 -16.38
CA VAL A 120 -19.67 -4.87 -15.54
C VAL A 120 -18.15 -5.01 -15.49
N THR A 121 -17.46 -3.90 -15.74
CA THR A 121 -16.01 -3.86 -15.88
C THR A 121 -15.42 -2.96 -14.81
N TYR A 122 -14.40 -3.46 -14.11
CA TYR A 122 -13.66 -2.66 -13.13
C TYR A 122 -12.84 -1.57 -13.83
N GLY A 123 -12.72 -0.41 -13.19
CA GLY A 123 -12.15 0.81 -13.78
C GLY A 123 -13.20 1.85 -14.17
N LEU A 124 -14.49 1.50 -14.07
CA LEU A 124 -15.61 2.44 -14.14
C LEU A 124 -16.05 2.88 -12.73
N THR A 125 -16.41 4.15 -12.57
CA THR A 125 -16.81 4.73 -11.27
C THR A 125 -18.06 4.08 -10.68
N CYS A 126 -19.00 3.65 -11.52
CA CYS A 126 -20.25 3.01 -11.10
C CYS A 126 -20.11 1.50 -10.79
N ALA A 127 -19.00 0.86 -11.14
CA ALA A 127 -18.86 -0.59 -11.11
C ALA A 127 -19.11 -1.19 -9.71
N SER A 128 -18.57 -0.55 -8.67
CA SER A 128 -18.72 -0.99 -7.28
C SER A 128 -20.18 -0.94 -6.83
N PHE A 129 -20.89 0.16 -7.15
CA PHE A 129 -22.31 0.28 -6.83
C PHE A 129 -23.14 -0.78 -7.53
N LEU A 130 -22.94 -0.96 -8.85
CA LEU A 130 -23.67 -1.96 -9.64
C LEU A 130 -23.47 -3.37 -9.06
N ALA A 131 -22.21 -3.73 -8.78
CA ALA A 131 -21.87 -5.05 -8.27
C ALA A 131 -22.51 -5.35 -6.90
N LEU A 132 -22.43 -4.40 -5.97
CA LEU A 132 -23.02 -4.55 -4.64
C LEU A 132 -24.56 -4.50 -4.69
N ARG A 133 -25.15 -3.64 -5.52
CA ARG A 133 -26.60 -3.52 -5.65
C ARG A 133 -27.23 -4.80 -6.21
N VAL A 134 -26.55 -5.48 -7.13
CA VAL A 134 -26.97 -6.80 -7.65
C VAL A 134 -26.96 -7.86 -6.57
N LEU A 135 -25.92 -7.94 -5.74
CA LEU A 135 -25.90 -8.88 -4.61
C LEU A 135 -27.00 -8.60 -3.59
N LEU A 136 -27.28 -7.32 -3.30
CA LEU A 136 -28.39 -6.95 -2.42
C LEU A 136 -29.75 -7.30 -3.03
N GLN A 137 -29.91 -7.13 -4.35
CA GLN A 137 -31.14 -7.57 -5.04
C GLN A 137 -31.30 -9.08 -4.96
N LEU A 138 -30.22 -9.83 -5.25
CA LEU A 138 -30.23 -11.29 -5.16
C LEU A 138 -30.58 -11.76 -3.74
N ALA A 139 -30.09 -11.07 -2.71
CA ALA A 139 -30.45 -11.34 -1.33
C ALA A 139 -31.93 -11.12 -1.06
N GLU A 140 -32.56 -10.09 -1.64
CA GLU A 140 -34.00 -9.82 -1.52
C GLU A 140 -34.84 -10.85 -2.28
N ASP A 141 -34.45 -11.17 -3.51
CA ASP A 141 -35.21 -12.06 -4.39
C ASP A 141 -35.22 -13.52 -3.88
N GLU A 142 -34.13 -13.94 -3.22
CA GLU A 142 -33.92 -15.33 -2.79
C GLU A 142 -34.05 -15.53 -1.27
N GLU A 143 -34.43 -14.49 -0.50
CA GLU A 143 -34.49 -14.53 0.97
C GLU A 143 -35.42 -15.65 1.48
N ASP A 144 -36.57 -15.84 0.84
CA ASP A 144 -37.54 -16.86 1.22
C ASP A 144 -36.99 -18.29 1.11
N ARG A 145 -36.07 -18.51 0.15
CA ARG A 145 -35.45 -19.82 -0.11
C ARG A 145 -34.19 -20.02 0.73
N PHE A 146 -33.39 -18.96 0.90
CA PHE A 146 -32.08 -19.02 1.54
C PHE A 146 -31.89 -17.87 2.55
N PRO A 147 -32.68 -17.83 3.64
CA PRO A 147 -32.71 -16.70 4.57
C PRO A 147 -31.37 -16.44 5.26
N LEU A 148 -30.56 -17.48 5.50
CA LEU A 148 -29.25 -17.31 6.11
C LEU A 148 -28.24 -16.66 5.17
N ALA A 149 -28.28 -17.04 3.89
CA ALA A 149 -27.41 -16.49 2.87
C ALA A 149 -27.74 -15.04 2.57
N ALA A 150 -29.03 -14.68 2.54
CA ALA A 150 -29.47 -13.30 2.36
C ALA A 150 -28.88 -12.37 3.45
N ILE A 151 -28.90 -12.80 4.72
CA ILE A 151 -28.24 -12.05 5.81
C ILE A 151 -26.75 -11.90 5.52
N ILE A 152 -26.06 -12.97 5.13
CA ILE A 152 -24.61 -12.93 4.84
C ILE A 152 -24.29 -11.88 3.76
N LEU A 153 -25.03 -11.84 2.66
CA LEU A 153 -24.79 -10.85 1.60
C LEU A 153 -25.02 -9.41 2.07
N ARG A 154 -25.96 -9.18 3.00
CA ARG A 154 -26.26 -7.84 3.51
C ARG A 154 -25.20 -7.30 4.47
N ILE A 155 -24.56 -8.15 5.28
CA ILE A 155 -23.69 -7.69 6.39
C ILE A 155 -22.27 -8.28 6.42
N SER A 156 -21.97 -9.29 5.61
CA SER A 156 -20.74 -10.09 5.71
C SER A 156 -19.98 -10.24 4.39
N ALA A 157 -20.45 -9.60 3.32
CA ALA A 157 -19.75 -9.53 2.04
C ALA A 157 -18.97 -8.21 1.93
N TYR A 158 -17.73 -8.30 1.43
CA TYR A 158 -16.89 -7.16 1.06
C TYR A 158 -16.41 -7.35 -0.38
N VAL A 159 -17.11 -6.71 -1.32
CA VAL A 159 -16.85 -6.90 -2.75
C VAL A 159 -16.91 -8.40 -3.09
N ASP A 160 -15.80 -9.03 -3.47
CA ASP A 160 -15.67 -10.44 -3.84
C ASP A 160 -15.40 -11.37 -2.63
N ASP A 161 -14.94 -10.83 -1.50
CA ASP A 161 -14.66 -11.60 -0.28
C ASP A 161 -15.92 -11.76 0.59
N ILE A 162 -16.15 -12.96 1.13
CA ILE A 162 -17.23 -13.24 2.08
C ILE A 162 -16.64 -13.82 3.37
N LEU A 163 -17.02 -13.23 4.51
CA LEU A 163 -16.57 -13.67 5.84
C LEU A 163 -17.77 -13.87 6.75
N SER A 164 -18.04 -15.11 7.15
CA SER A 164 -19.20 -15.45 7.97
C SER A 164 -18.88 -16.54 8.98
N GLY A 165 -19.74 -16.68 9.99
CA GLY A 165 -19.58 -17.65 11.05
C GLY A 165 -20.81 -17.78 11.93
N THR A 166 -20.72 -18.65 12.93
CA THR A 166 -21.70 -18.86 13.99
C THR A 166 -21.07 -19.68 15.12
N ASP A 167 -21.86 -20.08 16.11
CA ASP A 167 -21.36 -20.70 17.35
C ASP A 167 -21.45 -22.23 17.34
N THR A 168 -21.92 -22.81 16.23
CA THR A 168 -21.94 -24.28 16.03
C THR A 168 -21.51 -24.65 14.61
N PRO A 169 -20.78 -25.77 14.42
CA PRO A 169 -20.31 -26.17 13.10
C PRO A 169 -21.46 -26.58 12.16
N GLN A 170 -22.54 -27.16 12.69
CA GLN A 170 -23.71 -27.54 11.90
C GLN A 170 -24.39 -26.32 11.27
N ARG A 171 -24.57 -25.25 12.07
CA ARG A 171 -25.18 -24.01 11.57
C ARG A 171 -24.24 -23.26 10.62
N ALA A 172 -22.93 -23.35 10.82
CA ALA A 172 -21.94 -22.80 9.90
C ALA A 172 -22.01 -23.50 8.53
N ARG A 173 -22.09 -24.83 8.53
CA ARG A 173 -22.28 -25.63 7.30
C ARG A 173 -23.56 -25.27 6.58
N GLU A 174 -24.68 -25.14 7.30
CA GLU A 174 -25.95 -24.74 6.71
C GLU A 174 -25.89 -23.35 6.07
N LYS A 175 -25.26 -22.38 6.76
CA LYS A 175 -24.99 -21.06 6.19
C LYS A 175 -24.19 -21.15 4.90
N ALA A 176 -23.12 -21.95 4.88
CA ALA A 176 -22.25 -22.09 3.74
C ALA A 176 -22.94 -22.79 2.55
N ILE A 177 -23.80 -23.79 2.79
CA ILE A 177 -24.63 -24.44 1.77
C ILE A 177 -25.66 -23.45 1.19
N GLN A 178 -26.43 -22.77 2.04
CA GLN A 178 -27.40 -21.78 1.58
C GLN A 178 -26.71 -20.67 0.77
N LEU A 179 -25.52 -20.24 1.19
CA LEU A 179 -24.75 -19.21 0.50
C LEU A 179 -24.35 -19.66 -0.90
N THR A 180 -23.82 -20.88 -1.04
CA THR A 180 -23.50 -21.48 -2.35
C THR A 180 -24.73 -21.53 -3.24
N GLN A 181 -25.88 -21.97 -2.72
CA GLN A 181 -27.11 -22.12 -3.49
C GLN A 181 -27.68 -20.77 -3.94
N LEU A 182 -27.75 -19.78 -3.04
CA LEU A 182 -28.23 -18.44 -3.35
C LEU A 182 -27.34 -17.77 -4.40
N LEU A 183 -26.02 -17.78 -4.21
CA LEU A 183 -25.11 -17.14 -5.15
C LEU A 183 -25.10 -17.82 -6.52
N MET A 184 -25.19 -19.16 -6.56
CA MET A 184 -25.34 -19.89 -7.81
C MET A 184 -26.67 -19.60 -8.52
N ALA A 185 -27.76 -19.30 -7.81
CA ALA A 185 -29.01 -18.85 -8.41
C ALA A 185 -28.82 -17.54 -9.19
N GLY A 186 -27.93 -16.66 -8.72
CA GLY A 186 -27.49 -15.45 -9.42
C GLY A 186 -26.30 -15.62 -10.37
N GLY A 187 -25.80 -16.84 -10.59
CA GLY A 187 -24.64 -17.12 -11.45
C GLY A 187 -23.27 -16.83 -10.81
N PHE A 188 -23.21 -16.53 -9.52
CA PHE A 188 -21.98 -16.24 -8.79
C PHE A 188 -21.39 -17.53 -8.20
N LYS A 189 -20.39 -18.12 -8.87
CA LYS A 189 -19.66 -19.28 -8.35
C LYS A 189 -18.74 -18.86 -7.18
N LEU A 190 -18.81 -19.59 -6.07
CA LEU A 190 -17.87 -19.45 -4.95
C LEU A 190 -16.65 -20.37 -5.12
N GLN A 191 -15.50 -19.90 -4.65
CA GLN A 191 -14.22 -20.60 -4.67
C GLN A 191 -13.36 -20.25 -3.43
N LYS A 192 -12.21 -20.91 -3.29
CA LYS A 192 -11.22 -20.66 -2.21
C LYS A 192 -11.83 -20.70 -0.81
N TRP A 193 -12.62 -21.74 -0.56
CA TRP A 193 -13.22 -21.95 0.75
C TRP A 193 -12.15 -22.20 1.80
N SER A 194 -12.29 -21.60 2.96
CA SER A 194 -11.47 -21.93 4.12
C SER A 194 -12.29 -21.78 5.40
N ALA A 195 -12.11 -22.67 6.36
CA ALA A 195 -12.89 -22.70 7.60
C ALA A 195 -12.02 -23.22 8.76
N ASN A 196 -12.28 -22.77 9.99
CA ASN A 196 -11.57 -23.27 11.17
C ASN A 196 -12.04 -24.66 11.63
N GLU A 197 -13.00 -25.23 10.94
CA GLU A 197 -13.50 -26.58 11.16
C GLU A 197 -13.89 -27.20 9.81
N LEU A 198 -13.23 -28.30 9.44
CA LEU A 198 -13.36 -28.93 8.11
C LEU A 198 -14.78 -29.38 7.79
N SER A 199 -15.54 -29.80 8.80
CA SER A 199 -16.92 -30.27 8.62
C SER A 199 -17.87 -29.19 8.08
N ILE A 200 -17.48 -27.91 8.11
CA ILE A 200 -18.23 -26.77 7.57
C ILE A 200 -18.24 -26.77 6.04
N ILE A 201 -17.12 -27.13 5.41
CA ILE A 201 -16.91 -26.98 3.96
C ILE A 201 -16.79 -28.31 3.21
N ALA A 202 -16.90 -29.44 3.92
CA ALA A 202 -16.70 -30.79 3.37
C ALA A 202 -17.57 -31.12 2.14
N ASP A 203 -18.80 -30.58 2.04
CA ASP A 203 -19.69 -30.84 0.90
C ASP A 203 -19.61 -29.77 -0.21
N LEU A 204 -18.87 -28.69 0.01
CA LEU A 204 -18.90 -27.49 -0.84
C LEU A 204 -17.77 -27.43 -1.84
N SER A 205 -16.69 -28.15 -1.56
CA SER A 205 -15.60 -28.28 -2.51
C SER A 205 -16.00 -29.24 -3.62
N ASP A 206 -15.94 -28.77 -4.87
CA ASP A 206 -15.87 -29.61 -6.10
C ASP A 206 -14.67 -30.59 -6.07
N VAL A 207 -13.85 -30.54 -5.02
CA VAL A 207 -12.62 -31.32 -4.86
C VAL A 207 -12.98 -32.66 -4.23
N ALA A 208 -13.05 -33.70 -5.06
CA ALA A 208 -13.16 -35.09 -4.66
C ALA A 208 -11.93 -35.62 -3.86
N ASP A 209 -11.09 -34.74 -3.31
CA ASP A 209 -9.80 -35.06 -2.72
C ASP A 209 -9.68 -34.45 -1.30
N ALA A 210 -9.93 -35.30 -0.30
CA ALA A 210 -9.82 -34.94 1.11
C ALA A 210 -8.41 -34.42 1.48
N ASP A 211 -7.37 -34.85 0.77
CA ASP A 211 -5.99 -34.39 0.99
C ASP A 211 -5.80 -32.92 0.60
N HIS A 212 -6.56 -32.40 -0.37
CA HIS A 212 -6.49 -31.01 -0.75
C HIS A 212 -7.12 -30.10 0.30
N LEU A 213 -8.30 -30.48 0.82
CA LEU A 213 -8.97 -29.76 1.91
C LEU A 213 -8.11 -29.70 3.17
N LEU A 214 -7.47 -30.81 3.53
CA LEU A 214 -6.54 -30.88 4.67
C LEU A 214 -5.35 -29.95 4.49
N ARG A 215 -4.77 -29.91 3.28
CA ARG A 215 -3.66 -28.98 2.97
C ARG A 215 -4.10 -27.53 3.04
N GLU A 216 -5.29 -27.18 2.57
CA GLU A 216 -5.80 -25.81 2.65
C GLU A 216 -6.10 -25.40 4.10
N PHE A 217 -6.62 -26.31 4.92
CA PHE A 217 -6.88 -26.12 6.34
C PHE A 217 -5.62 -25.86 7.18
N ASP A 218 -4.52 -26.55 6.85
CA ASP A 218 -3.21 -26.34 7.44
C ASP A 218 -2.42 -25.19 6.78
N SER A 219 -2.97 -24.57 5.74
CA SER A 219 -2.35 -23.44 5.05
C SER A 219 -2.87 -22.09 5.51
N GLU A 220 -2.10 -21.03 5.22
CA GLU A 220 -2.54 -19.67 5.49
C GLU A 220 -3.53 -19.19 4.42
N ALA A 221 -4.73 -18.81 4.86
CA ALA A 221 -5.71 -18.16 4.01
C ALA A 221 -5.56 -16.63 4.10
N ARG A 222 -5.69 -15.92 2.97
CA ARG A 222 -5.60 -14.46 2.91
C ARG A 222 -6.93 -13.86 2.55
N THR A 223 -7.39 -12.89 3.34
CA THR A 223 -8.63 -12.15 3.10
C THR A 223 -8.51 -10.74 3.68
N LEU A 224 -9.07 -9.74 3.02
CA LEU A 224 -9.09 -8.33 3.48
C LEU A 224 -7.72 -7.77 3.93
N GLY A 225 -6.63 -8.24 3.33
CA GLY A 225 -5.26 -7.81 3.66
C GLY A 225 -4.64 -8.48 4.89
N LEU A 226 -5.33 -9.43 5.53
CA LEU A 226 -4.85 -10.23 6.65
C LEU A 226 -4.48 -11.65 6.20
N ALA A 227 -3.54 -12.27 6.89
CA ALA A 227 -3.34 -13.72 6.82
C ALA A 227 -3.96 -14.37 8.06
N TRP A 228 -4.70 -15.46 7.84
CA TRP A 228 -5.40 -16.21 8.86
C TRP A 228 -5.04 -17.67 8.74
N HIS A 229 -4.80 -18.32 9.87
CA HIS A 229 -4.53 -19.75 9.94
C HIS A 229 -5.76 -20.48 10.46
N PRO A 230 -6.48 -21.26 9.62
CA PRO A 230 -7.77 -21.81 9.98
C PRO A 230 -7.71 -22.79 11.15
N ALA A 231 -6.76 -23.73 11.14
CA ALA A 231 -6.67 -24.79 12.15
C ALA A 231 -6.44 -24.28 13.59
N SER A 232 -5.72 -23.17 13.74
CA SER A 232 -5.47 -22.54 15.04
C SER A 232 -6.38 -21.34 15.31
N ASP A 233 -7.18 -20.95 14.33
CA ASP A 233 -7.99 -19.74 14.32
C ASP A 233 -7.24 -18.47 14.76
N THR A 234 -6.05 -18.25 14.20
CA THR A 234 -5.19 -17.10 14.55
C THR A 234 -4.83 -16.27 13.34
N PHE A 235 -4.86 -14.94 13.48
CA PHE A 235 -4.23 -14.05 12.51
C PHE A 235 -2.71 -14.16 12.58
N ARG A 236 -2.08 -14.11 11.40
CA ARG A 236 -0.63 -14.06 11.25
C ARG A 236 -0.24 -12.79 10.52
N PHE A 237 0.82 -12.16 11.00
CA PHE A 237 1.44 -11.03 10.34
C PHE A 237 2.79 -11.52 9.81
N ARG A 238 2.98 -11.41 8.49
CA ARG A 238 4.27 -11.72 7.91
C ARG A 238 5.21 -10.56 8.20
N ILE A 239 6.09 -10.74 9.18
CA ILE A 239 7.25 -9.88 9.38
C ILE A 239 8.17 -10.11 8.18
N ARG A 240 8.30 -9.11 7.32
CA ARG A 240 9.29 -9.15 6.23
C ARG A 240 10.62 -8.72 6.80
N SER A 241 11.68 -9.48 6.57
CA SER A 241 13.04 -8.98 6.76
C SER A 241 13.27 -7.82 5.79
N PHE A 242 13.85 -6.74 6.28
CA PHE A 242 14.22 -5.59 5.46
C PHE A 242 15.39 -5.99 4.53
N ASP A 243 15.20 -5.91 3.21
CA ASP A 243 16.25 -6.10 2.22
C ASP A 243 17.10 -4.81 2.08
N LEU A 244 18.23 -4.87 1.35
CA LEU A 244 19.12 -3.73 1.12
C LEU A 244 18.42 -2.49 0.52
N SER A 245 17.23 -2.64 -0.07
CA SER A 245 16.43 -1.53 -0.57
C SER A 245 14.93 -1.79 -0.35
N GLU A 246 14.22 -0.79 0.14
CA GLU A 246 12.76 -0.81 0.26
C GLU A 246 12.15 0.44 -0.40
N ARG A 247 11.01 0.24 -1.06
CA ARG A 247 10.16 1.31 -1.59
C ARG A 247 8.82 1.27 -0.86
N ILE A 248 8.46 2.36 -0.19
CA ILE A 248 7.23 2.49 0.59
C ILE A 248 6.29 3.48 -0.13
N PRO A 249 5.31 3.00 -0.90
CA PRO A 249 4.40 3.86 -1.65
C PRO A 249 3.14 4.23 -0.85
N ILE A 250 2.61 5.42 -1.09
CA ILE A 250 1.25 5.85 -0.73
C ILE A 250 0.53 6.21 -2.03
N GLN A 251 -0.44 5.38 -2.43
CA GLN A 251 -1.11 5.46 -3.74
C GLN A 251 -2.61 5.75 -3.65
N GLN A 252 -3.12 6.09 -2.46
CA GLN A 252 -4.55 6.39 -2.30
C GLN A 252 -4.88 7.75 -2.92
N GLN A 253 -5.85 7.75 -3.83
CA GLN A 253 -6.46 8.96 -4.39
C GLN A 253 -7.28 9.68 -3.31
N ASP A 254 -7.47 10.99 -3.48
CA ASP A 254 -8.22 11.87 -2.55
C ASP A 254 -7.61 12.03 -1.15
N LEU A 255 -6.33 11.71 -0.97
CA LEU A 255 -5.62 12.04 0.26
C LEU A 255 -5.10 13.47 0.26
N TYR A 256 -5.25 14.10 1.43
CA TYR A 256 -4.64 15.37 1.81
C TYR A 256 -3.54 15.05 2.82
N THR A 257 -2.30 14.99 2.35
CA THR A 257 -1.16 14.51 3.16
C THR A 257 -0.31 15.68 3.65
N LEU A 258 0.36 15.49 4.79
CA LEU A 258 1.26 16.51 5.36
C LEU A 258 2.68 15.94 5.53
N PRO A 259 3.53 15.96 4.46
CA PRO A 259 4.87 15.39 4.51
C PRO A 259 5.76 15.96 5.61
N HIS A 260 5.58 17.24 5.97
CA HIS A 260 6.35 17.91 7.02
C HIS A 260 6.30 17.22 8.39
N GLU A 261 5.15 16.64 8.71
CA GLU A 261 4.88 15.95 9.99
C GLU A 261 5.00 14.43 9.86
N SER A 262 5.42 13.93 8.69
CA SER A 262 5.61 12.51 8.48
C SER A 262 6.89 12.00 9.13
N PHE A 263 6.89 10.72 9.49
CA PHE A 263 8.03 10.07 10.13
C PHE A 263 8.17 8.60 9.72
N LEU A 264 9.38 8.09 9.84
CA LEU A 264 9.67 6.67 9.78
C LEU A 264 9.52 6.07 11.18
N TYR A 265 8.71 5.04 11.27
CA TYR A 265 8.58 4.19 12.44
C TYR A 265 9.39 2.92 12.22
N ILE A 266 10.39 2.67 13.07
CA ILE A 266 11.36 1.59 12.90
C ILE A 266 11.38 0.75 14.18
N GLU A 267 11.16 -0.55 14.03
CA GLU A 267 11.33 -1.55 15.09
C GLU A 267 12.49 -2.47 14.73
N GLY A 268 13.33 -2.79 15.73
CA GLY A 268 14.45 -3.69 15.54
C GLY A 268 15.05 -4.16 16.85
N LYS A 269 16.18 -4.84 16.75
CA LYS A 269 16.94 -5.35 17.89
C LYS A 269 18.41 -5.09 17.72
N PHE A 270 19.02 -4.58 18.78
CA PHE A 270 20.46 -4.42 18.89
C PHE A 270 21.01 -5.55 19.76
N THR A 271 21.96 -6.33 19.23
CA THR A 271 22.63 -7.43 19.94
C THR A 271 24.14 -7.29 19.79
N VAL A 272 24.89 -7.85 20.73
CA VAL A 272 26.35 -7.81 20.71
C VAL A 272 26.89 -9.24 20.82
N GLN A 273 27.59 -9.69 19.79
CA GLN A 273 28.25 -10.98 19.78
C GLN A 273 29.70 -10.85 20.28
N ASN A 274 30.20 -11.91 20.94
CA ASN A 274 31.58 -12.02 21.43
C ASN A 274 32.01 -10.87 22.37
N ARG A 275 31.15 -10.44 23.31
CA ARG A 275 31.45 -9.35 24.26
C ARG A 275 32.59 -9.75 25.20
N PRO A 276 33.78 -9.12 25.15
CA PRO A 276 34.81 -9.26 26.18
C PRO A 276 34.36 -8.56 27.47
N ASP A 277 34.73 -9.09 28.64
CA ASP A 277 34.35 -8.52 29.93
C ASP A 277 34.72 -7.03 30.05
N GLY A 278 33.74 -6.20 30.43
CA GLY A 278 33.91 -4.75 30.64
C GLY A 278 33.78 -3.87 29.39
N THR A 279 33.51 -4.43 28.21
CA THR A 279 33.30 -3.63 26.98
C THR A 279 31.91 -2.99 26.93
N ILE A 280 31.88 -1.70 26.58
CA ILE A 280 30.63 -0.95 26.35
C ILE A 280 30.28 -1.05 24.87
N SER A 281 29.03 -1.39 24.58
CA SER A 281 28.47 -1.38 23.24
C SER A 281 27.10 -0.76 23.32
N ARG A 282 26.86 0.30 22.56
CA ARG A 282 25.60 1.03 22.56
C ARG A 282 25.29 1.58 21.19
N LEU A 283 24.02 1.86 20.93
CA LEU A 283 23.63 2.66 19.78
C LEU A 283 24.25 4.07 19.91
N GLY A 284 24.84 4.55 18.83
CA GLY A 284 25.43 5.88 18.74
C GLY A 284 24.38 6.98 18.56
N ASN A 285 24.79 8.24 18.72
CA ASN A 285 23.94 9.37 18.36
C ASN A 285 23.56 9.28 16.88
N ASN A 286 22.29 9.55 16.57
CA ASN A 286 21.72 9.49 15.23
C ASN A 286 21.79 8.10 14.57
N CYS A 287 21.89 7.03 15.37
CA CYS A 287 22.10 5.66 14.91
C CYS A 287 21.15 5.23 13.79
N VAL A 288 19.88 5.58 13.89
CA VAL A 288 18.86 5.20 12.92
C VAL A 288 19.12 5.84 11.55
N ALA A 289 19.65 7.06 11.48
CA ALA A 289 19.92 7.72 10.21
C ALA A 289 21.14 7.08 9.55
N PHE A 290 22.12 6.65 10.35
CA PHE A 290 23.26 5.85 9.89
C PHE A 290 22.88 4.46 9.39
N MET A 291 21.66 3.98 9.64
CA MET A 291 21.20 2.74 9.04
C MET A 291 21.04 2.86 7.52
N PHE A 292 20.88 4.06 6.97
CA PHE A 292 20.57 4.25 5.55
C PHE A 292 21.69 4.99 4.82
N ASP A 293 22.14 4.43 3.69
CA ASP A 293 23.07 5.11 2.77
C ASP A 293 22.34 6.16 1.95
N GLU A 294 21.07 5.93 1.63
CA GLU A 294 20.26 6.85 0.84
C GLU A 294 18.80 6.84 1.28
N ILE A 295 18.19 8.03 1.27
CA ILE A 295 16.75 8.23 1.30
C ILE A 295 16.37 9.13 0.13
N CYS A 296 15.35 8.73 -0.62
CA CYS A 296 14.80 9.50 -1.73
C CYS A 296 13.28 9.60 -1.60
N TYR A 297 12.74 10.78 -1.82
CA TYR A 297 11.32 11.07 -1.79
C TYR A 297 10.85 11.51 -3.18
N GLU A 298 9.89 10.76 -3.73
CA GLU A 298 9.31 10.99 -5.04
C GLU A 298 7.83 11.37 -4.92
N LEU A 299 7.38 12.30 -5.77
CA LEU A 299 5.98 12.65 -5.99
C LEU A 299 5.63 12.37 -7.45
N ASP A 300 4.61 11.55 -7.68
CA ASP A 300 4.14 11.14 -9.02
C ASP A 300 5.28 10.60 -9.93
N GLY A 301 6.24 9.90 -9.31
CA GLY A 301 7.42 9.35 -10.00
C GLY A 301 8.52 10.38 -10.32
N VAL A 302 8.39 11.61 -9.84
CA VAL A 302 9.42 12.65 -9.94
C VAL A 302 10.19 12.74 -8.62
N GLU A 303 11.51 12.67 -8.68
CA GLU A 303 12.38 12.92 -7.53
C GLU A 303 12.23 14.35 -7.04
N ILE A 304 11.79 14.49 -5.79
CA ILE A 304 11.62 15.78 -5.13
C ILE A 304 12.82 16.07 -4.23
N ASP A 305 13.27 15.09 -3.45
CA ASP A 305 14.42 15.28 -2.56
C ASP A 305 15.16 13.96 -2.38
N ARG A 306 16.49 14.04 -2.32
CA ARG A 306 17.39 12.91 -2.16
C ARG A 306 18.51 13.29 -1.20
N ASN A 307 18.67 12.49 -0.16
CA ASN A 307 19.79 12.62 0.77
C ASN A 307 20.63 11.34 0.73
N ARG A 308 21.91 11.51 0.39
CA ARG A 308 22.95 10.47 0.43
C ARG A 308 23.79 10.65 1.69
N ASN A 309 24.27 9.54 2.23
CA ASN A 309 24.94 9.49 3.54
C ASN A 309 24.05 10.10 4.63
N VAL A 310 22.83 9.56 4.74
CA VAL A 310 21.73 10.10 5.55
C VAL A 310 22.18 10.44 6.97
N GLY A 311 22.94 9.54 7.59
CA GLY A 311 23.50 9.74 8.93
C GLY A 311 24.46 10.94 9.03
N ILE A 312 25.43 11.09 8.13
CA ILE A 312 26.40 12.20 8.18
C ILE A 312 25.68 13.54 7.95
N THR A 313 24.91 13.63 6.85
CA THR A 313 24.22 14.86 6.45
C THR A 313 23.27 15.35 7.53
N SER A 314 22.43 14.45 8.07
CA SER A 314 21.50 14.81 9.15
C SER A 314 22.23 15.13 10.46
N THR A 315 23.35 14.48 10.76
CA THR A 315 24.16 14.81 11.95
C THR A 315 24.73 16.22 11.90
N LEU A 316 25.38 16.59 10.79
CA LEU A 316 25.94 17.93 10.61
C LEU A 316 24.87 19.01 10.64
N LYS A 317 23.73 18.75 9.98
CA LYS A 317 22.57 19.65 10.00
C LYS A 317 22.08 19.83 11.44
N ASN A 318 21.85 18.75 12.15
CA ASN A 318 21.20 18.80 13.45
C ASN A 318 22.07 19.45 14.52
N TYR A 319 23.39 19.23 14.50
CA TYR A 319 24.31 19.92 15.41
C TYR A 319 24.30 21.45 15.22
N THR A 320 24.03 21.93 14.01
CA THR A 320 24.06 23.37 13.71
C THR A 320 22.69 24.05 13.79
N THR A 321 21.59 23.28 13.78
CA THR A 321 20.24 23.82 13.62
C THR A 321 19.28 23.50 14.76
N LEU A 322 19.52 22.47 15.57
CA LEU A 322 18.58 22.08 16.62
C LEU A 322 18.69 22.98 17.85
N SER A 323 17.53 23.41 18.36
CA SER A 323 17.42 23.92 19.72
C SER A 323 17.49 22.77 20.73
N LEU A 324 17.78 23.09 22.00
CA LEU A 324 17.79 22.11 23.09
C LEU A 324 16.44 21.37 23.19
N ASP A 325 15.32 22.10 23.08
CA ASP A 325 13.97 21.52 23.14
C ASP A 325 13.73 20.53 21.98
N ARG A 326 14.16 20.88 20.76
CA ARG A 326 14.04 19.96 19.63
C ARG A 326 14.95 18.74 19.78
N ALA A 327 16.15 18.90 20.33
CA ALA A 327 17.03 17.77 20.60
C ALA A 327 16.39 16.79 21.60
N LEU A 328 15.69 17.28 22.62
CA LEU A 328 14.94 16.42 23.55
C LEU A 328 13.81 15.65 22.86
N ILE A 329 13.07 16.29 21.95
CA ILE A 329 12.01 15.63 21.17
C ILE A 329 12.60 14.53 20.27
N LEU A 330 13.78 14.77 19.70
CA LEU A 330 14.43 13.84 18.78
C LEU A 330 15.17 12.68 19.46
N THR A 331 15.14 12.57 20.78
CA THR A 331 15.63 11.37 21.50
C THR A 331 14.94 10.10 21.01
N ASN A 332 13.63 10.16 20.74
CA ASN A 332 12.85 9.08 20.14
C ASN A 332 13.20 8.80 18.66
N ALA A 333 13.98 9.67 18.01
CA ALA A 333 14.53 9.47 16.67
C ALA A 333 15.97 8.91 16.69
N GLY A 334 16.49 8.57 17.88
CA GLY A 334 17.88 8.16 18.07
C GLY A 334 18.85 9.34 18.15
N TRP A 335 18.36 10.58 18.23
CA TRP A 335 19.19 11.77 18.46
C TRP A 335 19.37 11.98 19.97
N ASP A 336 20.45 11.41 20.51
CA ASP A 336 20.74 11.45 21.94
C ASP A 336 22.15 11.98 22.20
N ILE A 337 22.21 13.25 22.60
CA ILE A 337 23.43 13.96 22.97
C ILE A 337 23.89 13.57 24.40
N ALA A 338 23.00 13.01 25.22
CA ALA A 338 23.27 12.62 26.60
C ALA A 338 23.83 11.19 26.75
N TYR A 339 23.95 10.44 25.65
CA TYR A 339 24.46 9.07 25.59
C TYR A 339 23.73 8.06 26.49
N GLN A 340 22.44 8.30 26.76
CA GLN A 340 21.60 7.45 27.58
C GLN A 340 20.69 6.56 26.73
N ARG A 341 21.02 5.26 26.75
CA ARG A 341 20.16 4.09 26.46
C ARG A 341 20.07 3.68 24.99
N VAL A 342 20.87 2.67 24.62
CA VAL A 342 20.41 1.27 24.42
C VAL A 342 21.65 0.40 24.63
N VAL A 343 21.66 -0.43 25.68
CA VAL A 343 22.82 -1.26 26.04
C VAL A 343 22.76 -2.63 25.34
N GLU A 344 21.56 -3.16 25.12
CA GLU A 344 21.24 -4.32 24.28
C GLU A 344 19.72 -4.54 24.32
N GLY A 345 19.12 -5.08 23.25
CA GLY A 345 17.72 -5.47 23.23
C GLY A 345 16.90 -4.86 22.10
N ASP A 346 15.58 -5.01 22.22
CA ASP A 346 14.63 -4.49 21.23
C ASP A 346 14.52 -2.97 21.34
N PHE A 347 14.38 -2.29 20.21
CA PHE A 347 14.25 -0.85 20.11
C PHE A 347 13.10 -0.45 19.20
N ILE A 348 12.58 0.75 19.46
CA ILE A 348 11.59 1.42 18.63
C ILE A 348 12.03 2.87 18.47
N PHE A 349 12.11 3.35 17.23
CA PHE A 349 12.40 4.74 16.93
C PHE A 349 11.34 5.34 16.00
N CYS A 350 11.04 6.62 16.23
CA CYS A 350 10.20 7.46 15.39
C CYS A 350 11.05 8.61 14.85
N MET A 351 11.41 8.53 13.57
CA MET A 351 12.32 9.46 12.92
C MET A 351 11.57 10.42 12.00
N PRO A 352 11.43 11.71 12.37
CA PRO A 352 10.76 12.70 11.53
C PRO A 352 11.47 12.87 10.18
N LEU A 353 10.72 12.88 9.07
CA LEU A 353 11.33 13.05 7.76
C LEU A 353 11.94 14.45 7.58
N ASN A 354 11.45 15.46 8.29
CA ASN A 354 12.06 16.80 8.31
C ASN A 354 13.49 16.83 8.92
N MET A 355 13.90 15.76 9.60
CA MET A 355 15.28 15.56 10.04
C MET A 355 16.18 15.09 8.90
N LEU A 356 15.63 14.36 7.93
CA LEU A 356 16.37 13.65 6.88
C LEU A 356 16.29 14.31 5.50
N LEU A 357 15.14 14.92 5.19
CA LEU A 357 14.81 15.50 3.90
C LEU A 357 14.45 16.97 4.10
N SER A 358 15.09 17.84 3.32
CA SER A 358 14.86 19.28 3.37
C SER A 358 13.50 19.68 2.82
N PHE A 359 12.99 18.95 1.82
CA PHE A 359 11.62 19.13 1.36
C PHE A 359 10.64 19.01 2.54
N CYS A 360 10.80 17.96 3.34
CA CYS A 360 9.99 17.77 4.54
C CYS A 360 10.28 18.83 5.62
N GLU A 361 11.44 19.48 5.64
CA GLU A 361 11.74 20.56 6.58
C GLU A 361 11.07 21.89 6.21
N ASP A 362 11.17 22.27 4.95
CA ASP A 362 10.78 23.59 4.44
C ASP A 362 9.33 23.62 3.95
N TYR A 363 8.85 22.52 3.36
CA TYR A 363 7.52 22.45 2.79
C TYR A 363 6.47 22.08 3.85
N LYS A 364 5.92 23.10 4.50
CA LYS A 364 4.92 22.96 5.59
C LYS A 364 3.47 23.03 5.10
N ARG A 365 3.21 22.61 3.87
CA ARG A 365 1.87 22.66 3.27
C ARG A 365 1.36 21.25 2.98
N VAL A 366 0.04 21.16 2.84
CA VAL A 366 -0.65 19.94 2.45
C VAL A 366 -0.36 19.63 0.97
N VAL A 367 -0.05 18.38 0.69
CA VAL A 367 0.02 17.83 -0.67
C VAL A 367 -1.28 17.09 -0.94
N ILE A 368 -1.84 17.26 -2.13
CA ILE A 368 -3.17 16.77 -2.49
C ILE A 368 -3.05 15.91 -3.72
N ASN A 369 -3.68 14.73 -3.67
CA ASN A 369 -3.88 13.86 -4.83
C ASN A 369 -2.58 13.54 -5.60
N ALA A 370 -1.48 13.35 -4.87
CA ALA A 370 -0.21 12.93 -5.42
C ALA A 370 0.14 11.53 -4.95
N ARG A 371 0.72 10.71 -5.81
CA ARG A 371 1.36 9.46 -5.41
C ARG A 371 2.67 9.81 -4.70
N HIS A 372 2.82 9.36 -3.47
CA HIS A 372 4.06 9.53 -2.73
C HIS A 372 4.85 8.22 -2.73
N GLU A 373 6.18 8.30 -2.91
CA GLU A 373 7.05 7.15 -2.72
C GLU A 373 8.28 7.54 -1.90
N LEU A 374 8.56 6.75 -0.87
CA LEU A 374 9.77 6.87 -0.09
C LEU A 374 10.67 5.66 -0.37
N ILE A 375 11.88 5.93 -0.83
CA ILE A 375 12.88 4.92 -1.19
C ILE A 375 13.97 4.96 -0.13
N LEU A 376 14.25 3.80 0.46
CA LEU A 376 15.29 3.63 1.46
C LEU A 376 16.33 2.65 0.94
N ILE A 377 17.61 3.00 1.06
CA ILE A 377 18.73 2.11 0.77
C ILE A 377 19.50 1.88 2.07
N ARG A 378 19.55 0.62 2.53
CA ARG A 378 20.28 0.24 3.75
C ARG A 378 21.78 0.39 3.54
N SER A 379 22.47 0.88 4.57
CA SER A 379 23.91 0.78 4.63
C SER A 379 24.38 -0.68 4.68
N ARG A 380 25.53 -0.95 4.07
CA ARG A 380 26.11 -2.31 4.01
C ARG A 380 26.58 -2.82 5.37
N ASN A 381 26.82 -1.93 6.33
CA ASN A 381 27.24 -2.25 7.68
C ASN A 381 26.69 -1.23 8.68
N ASP A 382 26.78 -1.57 9.97
CA ASP A 382 26.22 -0.79 11.07
C ASP A 382 27.28 -0.05 11.90
N ASN A 383 28.51 0.05 11.39
CA ASN A 383 29.63 0.59 12.16
C ASN A 383 29.37 2.03 12.63
N ASN A 384 28.68 2.83 11.82
CA ASN A 384 28.31 4.20 12.18
C ASN A 384 27.05 4.30 13.06
N CYS A 385 26.31 3.20 13.23
CA CYS A 385 25.12 3.16 14.08
C CYS A 385 25.46 2.92 15.55
N VAL A 386 26.68 2.49 15.85
CA VAL A 386 27.06 1.91 17.15
C VAL A 386 28.36 2.52 17.65
N GLN A 387 28.47 2.65 18.97
CA GLN A 387 29.72 2.92 19.66
C GLN A 387 30.15 1.63 20.36
N VAL A 388 31.31 1.10 19.96
CA VAL A 388 31.84 -0.17 20.46
C VAL A 388 33.25 0.01 20.95
N ASP A 389 33.50 -0.44 22.18
CA ASP A 389 34.85 -0.57 22.73
C ASP A 389 35.40 -1.99 22.50
N GLY A 390 36.65 -2.10 22.06
CA GLY A 390 37.35 -3.37 21.90
C GLY A 390 36.91 -4.20 20.69
N ALA A 391 36.89 -5.53 20.84
CA ALA A 391 36.65 -6.49 19.75
C ALA A 391 35.20 -6.98 19.63
N ALA A 392 34.24 -6.31 20.28
CA ALA A 392 32.85 -6.72 20.25
C ALA A 392 32.24 -6.59 18.84
N GLN A 393 31.33 -7.50 18.49
CA GLN A 393 30.68 -7.55 17.18
C GLN A 393 29.21 -7.14 17.31
N PRO A 394 28.87 -5.85 17.12
CA PRO A 394 27.51 -5.37 17.18
C PRO A 394 26.70 -5.89 15.98
N ARG A 395 25.42 -6.15 16.20
CA ARG A 395 24.46 -6.52 15.16
C ARG A 395 23.14 -5.81 15.37
N ILE A 396 22.63 -5.18 14.32
CA ILE A 396 21.31 -4.55 14.30
C ILE A 396 20.41 -5.32 13.33
N ASP A 397 19.34 -5.90 13.86
CA ASP A 397 18.30 -6.53 13.04
C ASP A 397 17.08 -5.60 12.99
N ILE A 398 16.64 -5.21 11.79
CA ILE A 398 15.42 -4.41 11.61
C ILE A 398 14.26 -5.36 11.32
N PHE A 399 13.22 -5.29 12.14
CA PHE A 399 12.02 -6.12 11.99
C PHE A 399 10.94 -5.44 11.17
N LYS A 400 10.89 -4.10 11.22
CA LYS A 400 9.80 -3.34 10.63
C LYS A 400 10.21 -1.91 10.34
N ILE A 401 9.83 -1.45 9.16
CA ILE A 401 9.90 -0.04 8.77
C ILE A 401 8.52 0.37 8.25
N GLN A 402 8.00 1.47 8.76
CA GLN A 402 6.72 2.02 8.30
C GLN A 402 6.85 3.52 8.12
N TRP A 403 6.40 4.00 6.98
CA TRP A 403 6.20 5.42 6.79
C TRP A 403 4.82 5.83 7.33
N ARG A 404 4.81 6.74 8.30
CA ARG A 404 3.60 7.32 8.87
C ARG A 404 3.40 8.70 8.28
N MET A 405 2.36 8.83 7.45
CA MET A 405 1.96 10.08 6.81
C MET A 405 0.68 10.60 7.48
N PRO A 406 0.69 11.79 8.10
CA PRO A 406 -0.53 12.41 8.60
C PRO A 406 -1.49 12.76 7.47
N HIS A 407 -2.77 12.47 7.70
CA HIS A 407 -3.86 12.84 6.81
C HIS A 407 -4.62 14.04 7.40
N VAL A 408 -4.85 15.05 6.58
CA VAL A 408 -5.60 16.24 6.96
C VAL A 408 -7.05 16.07 6.53
N LEU A 409 -7.97 16.16 7.48
CA LEU A 409 -9.40 16.22 7.18
C LEU A 409 -9.77 17.66 6.89
N LEU A 410 -10.38 17.88 5.73
CA LEU A 410 -10.90 19.18 5.33
C LEU A 410 -12.40 19.21 5.49
N ASP A 411 -12.94 20.36 5.88
CA ASP A 411 -14.36 20.64 5.74
C ASP A 411 -14.74 20.78 4.25
N GLU A 412 -16.02 20.60 3.95
CA GLU A 412 -16.54 20.58 2.57
C GLU A 412 -16.27 21.89 1.80
N VAL A 413 -16.26 23.04 2.47
CA VAL A 413 -16.02 24.34 1.82
C VAL A 413 -14.56 24.46 1.39
N THR A 414 -13.64 24.11 2.28
CA THR A 414 -12.20 24.09 1.99
C THR A 414 -11.87 23.06 0.92
N LYS A 415 -12.50 21.88 0.99
CA LYS A 415 -12.35 20.82 -0.01
C LYS A 415 -12.73 21.30 -1.41
N LEU A 416 -13.91 21.90 -1.56
CA LEU A 416 -14.38 22.49 -2.82
C LEU A 416 -13.44 23.58 -3.35
N SER A 417 -12.91 24.44 -2.47
CA SER A 417 -11.96 25.48 -2.85
C SER A 417 -10.64 24.90 -3.37
N MET A 418 -10.13 23.84 -2.75
CA MET A 418 -8.90 23.17 -3.18
C MET A 418 -9.09 22.45 -4.52
N LEU A 419 -10.22 21.76 -4.73
CA LEU A 419 -10.55 21.12 -6.00
C LEU A 419 -10.64 22.12 -7.16
N ARG A 420 -11.31 23.27 -6.96
CA ARG A 420 -11.35 24.35 -7.97
C ARG A 420 -9.95 24.89 -8.31
N THR A 421 -9.06 24.92 -7.31
CA THR A 421 -7.67 25.37 -7.53
C THR A 421 -6.89 24.34 -8.35
N LEU A 422 -7.09 23.04 -8.09
CA LEU A 422 -6.51 21.95 -8.91
C LEU A 422 -7.01 22.02 -10.36
N GLU A 423 -8.32 22.19 -10.56
CA GLU A 423 -8.95 22.33 -11.88
C GLU A 423 -8.44 23.55 -12.66
N SER A 424 -8.02 24.61 -11.97
CA SER A 424 -7.48 25.81 -12.63
C SER A 424 -6.16 25.56 -13.38
N GLY A 425 -5.51 24.41 -13.17
CA GLY A 425 -4.23 24.06 -13.81
C GLY A 425 -3.06 24.98 -13.41
N ARG A 426 -3.21 25.73 -12.32
CA ARG A 426 -2.21 26.71 -11.88
C ARG A 426 -0.97 26.01 -11.33
N TYR A 427 0.19 26.28 -11.92
CA TYR A 427 1.48 25.87 -11.37
C TYR A 427 1.77 26.60 -10.05
N LEU A 428 2.15 25.83 -9.02
CA LEU A 428 2.63 26.34 -7.75
C LEU A 428 4.15 26.18 -7.71
N SER A 429 4.86 27.31 -7.61
CA SER A 429 6.30 27.26 -7.35
C SER A 429 6.55 26.89 -5.89
N MET A 430 7.42 25.90 -5.68
CA MET A 430 7.77 25.37 -4.37
C MET A 430 9.28 25.42 -4.20
N GLY A 431 9.76 26.39 -3.41
CA GLY A 431 11.17 26.48 -3.05
C GLY A 431 11.43 25.77 -1.72
N PHE A 432 12.44 24.91 -1.69
CA PHE A 432 13.00 24.32 -0.47
C PHE A 432 14.53 24.26 -0.62
N ARG A 433 15.23 24.11 0.50
CA ARG A 433 16.70 23.98 0.51
C ARG A 433 17.10 22.58 0.08
N SER A 434 18.26 22.41 -0.51
CA SER A 434 18.90 21.10 -0.68
C SER A 434 20.22 21.07 0.10
N TRP A 435 20.70 19.88 0.43
CA TRP A 435 22.01 19.68 1.05
C TRP A 435 22.89 18.85 0.13
N ASP A 436 24.09 19.36 -0.15
CA ASP A 436 25.14 18.61 -0.82
C ASP A 436 26.27 18.29 0.18
N LEU A 437 26.62 17.02 0.29
CA LEU A 437 27.73 16.55 1.13
C LEU A 437 28.97 16.25 0.27
N TYR A 438 30.11 16.76 0.71
CA TYR A 438 31.41 16.47 0.12
C TYR A 438 32.32 15.87 1.18
N GLU A 439 32.65 14.59 1.00
CA GLU A 439 33.50 13.85 1.94
C GLU A 439 34.94 13.77 1.43
N TYR A 440 35.88 14.01 2.34
CA TYR A 440 37.31 13.88 2.11
C TYR A 440 37.87 12.88 3.12
N PRO A 441 37.95 11.58 2.78
CA PRO A 441 38.33 10.53 3.74
C PRO A 441 39.78 10.64 4.21
N LEU A 442 40.63 11.37 3.47
CA LEU A 442 42.00 11.66 3.84
C LEU A 442 42.28 13.15 3.60
N LEU A 443 42.69 13.84 4.67
CA LEU A 443 43.23 15.19 4.54
C LEU A 443 44.64 15.10 3.95
N GLN A 444 44.87 15.84 2.87
CA GLN A 444 46.21 15.96 2.28
C GLN A 444 47.15 16.63 3.30
N SER A 445 48.44 16.27 3.28
CA SER A 445 49.48 16.85 4.14
C SER A 445 49.87 18.27 3.70
N THR A 446 48.88 19.11 3.41
CA THR A 446 49.04 20.49 2.93
C THR A 446 48.41 21.45 3.93
N THR A 447 49.00 22.63 4.07
CA THR A 447 48.47 23.71 4.93
C THR A 447 47.34 24.51 4.27
N LYS A 448 47.02 24.19 3.01
CA LYS A 448 45.96 24.81 2.21
C LYS A 448 45.23 23.76 1.40
N HIS A 449 43.91 23.85 1.41
CA HIS A 449 43.02 23.05 0.56
C HIS A 449 42.02 23.99 -0.12
N SER A 450 41.81 23.78 -1.42
CA SER A 450 40.85 24.57 -2.21
C SER A 450 39.76 23.63 -2.71
N TRP A 451 38.51 23.99 -2.45
CA TRP A 451 37.35 23.22 -2.89
C TRP A 451 36.49 24.05 -3.85
N ALA A 452 36.09 23.45 -4.97
CA ALA A 452 35.20 24.06 -5.95
C ALA A 452 33.75 23.73 -5.61
N ILE A 453 33.00 24.74 -5.17
CA ILE A 453 31.55 24.62 -4.96
C ILE A 453 30.87 24.85 -6.31
N LYS A 454 30.18 23.82 -6.83
CA LYS A 454 29.36 23.99 -8.04
C LYS A 454 28.07 24.71 -7.64
N THR A 455 27.78 25.83 -8.28
CA THR A 455 26.52 26.56 -8.11
C THR A 455 25.77 26.56 -9.43
N ALA A 456 24.45 26.27 -9.42
CA ALA A 456 23.65 26.39 -10.63
C ALA A 456 23.52 27.89 -11.00
N PRO A 457 23.63 28.26 -12.29
CA PRO A 457 23.94 29.64 -12.66
C PRO A 457 22.87 30.70 -12.34
N GLN A 458 21.64 30.35 -11.92
CA GLN A 458 20.62 31.37 -11.56
C GLN A 458 19.67 31.07 -10.38
N LEU A 459 19.48 29.82 -9.93
CA LEU A 459 18.50 29.52 -8.85
C LEU A 459 19.10 28.99 -7.53
N GLU A 460 20.30 28.40 -7.55
CA GLU A 460 20.85 27.70 -6.37
C GLU A 460 22.11 28.43 -5.89
N LYS A 461 21.90 29.37 -4.97
CA LYS A 461 23.02 30.03 -4.26
C LYS A 461 23.23 29.34 -2.93
N PRO A 462 24.46 28.89 -2.60
CA PRO A 462 24.76 28.31 -1.30
C PRO A 462 24.51 29.38 -0.23
N ARG A 463 23.62 29.07 0.71
CA ARG A 463 23.28 29.98 1.81
C ARG A 463 24.20 29.82 3.01
N TYR A 464 24.65 28.59 3.24
CA TYR A 464 25.53 28.21 4.33
C TYR A 464 26.56 27.20 3.82
N VAL A 465 27.75 27.23 4.40
CA VAL A 465 28.78 26.20 4.22
C VAL A 465 29.16 25.71 5.61
N ILE A 466 28.97 24.42 5.87
CA ILE A 466 29.30 23.79 7.15
C ILE A 466 30.57 22.97 6.94
N PHE A 467 31.58 23.24 7.75
CA PHE A 467 32.82 22.46 7.78
C PHE A 467 32.84 21.61 9.04
N ALA A 468 33.08 20.32 8.88
CA ALA A 468 33.25 19.39 9.98
C ALA A 468 34.55 18.62 9.81
N LEU A 469 35.24 18.40 10.93
CA LEU A 469 36.47 17.63 10.99
C LEU A 469 36.25 16.49 11.97
N GLN A 470 36.55 15.27 11.54
CA GLN A 470 36.55 14.10 12.40
C GLN A 470 37.99 13.79 12.81
N THR A 471 38.23 13.68 14.11
CA THR A 471 39.49 13.11 14.62
C THR A 471 39.41 11.60 14.50
N GLY A 472 40.38 11.00 13.81
CA GLY A 472 40.51 9.55 13.68
C GLY A 472 41.03 8.86 14.93
#